data_AF-A0A534MQT2-F1
#
_entry.id   AF-A0A534MQT2-F1
#
_cell.length_a   1.000
_cell.length_b   1.000
_cell.length_c   1.000
_cell.angle_alpha   90.00
_cell.angle_beta   90.00
_cell.angle_gamma   90.00
#
_symmetry.space_group_name_H-M   'P 1'
#
loop_
_entity.id
_entity.type
_entity.pdbx_description
1 polymer ?
#
loop_
_entity_poly.entity_id
_entity_poly.type
_entity_poly.pdbx_seq_one_letter_code
_entity_poly.pdbx_strand_id
1 'polypeptide(L)'
;MSGPPAGPPPEAPTSFTPSGPPPYGIPPFPPMYYPAPPPRRDNLALIIVIVVVVVVLVSVVISAILYIFVSGLISPPVPPRPLVVFGLVEMTGGNASIPVVSTSREIDPSSLQVRLMANGSGSSKSMPPPNGSVVLPAGGYTLRVFWLDQDNNQVFGAGDALRVTGNLAPLPASTTFALDLLTTEMLAEVTWTTQ
;
A
#
# COMPACT_ATOMS: atom_id res chain seq x y z
N MET A 1 128.88 -4.46 -72.31
CA MET A 1 130.01 -3.88 -71.54
C MET A 1 129.50 -3.65 -70.13
N SER A 2 130.24 -4.07 -69.11
CA SER A 2 129.84 -3.97 -67.70
C SER A 2 130.94 -3.27 -66.92
N GLY A 3 130.57 -2.31 -66.07
CA GLY A 3 131.46 -1.57 -65.17
C GLY A 3 130.67 -1.07 -63.95
N PRO A 4 131.28 -1.01 -62.75
CA PRO A 4 130.61 -0.86 -61.44
C PRO A 4 130.39 0.65 -61.09
N PRO A 5 130.06 1.11 -59.85
CA PRO A 5 129.92 0.46 -58.53
C PRO A 5 128.52 0.71 -57.88
N ALA A 6 128.22 0.53 -56.58
CA ALA A 6 129.05 0.31 -55.37
C ALA A 6 128.34 -0.51 -54.28
N GLY A 7 129.02 -0.73 -53.15
CA GLY A 7 128.46 -1.26 -51.90
C GLY A 7 127.81 -0.20 -51.01
N PRO A 8 127.09 -0.60 -49.94
CA PRO A 8 126.07 0.23 -49.30
C PRO A 8 126.60 1.19 -48.21
N PRO A 9 125.93 2.33 -47.96
CA PRO A 9 126.05 3.08 -46.71
C PRO A 9 125.42 2.30 -45.53
N PRO A 10 125.92 2.42 -44.29
CA PRO A 10 125.37 1.70 -43.14
C PRO A 10 123.95 2.14 -42.75
N GLU A 11 123.14 1.18 -42.28
CA GLU A 11 121.81 1.45 -41.73
C GLU A 11 121.90 2.19 -40.38
N ALA A 12 121.11 3.26 -40.24
CA ALA A 12 120.84 3.87 -38.94
C ALA A 12 119.58 3.21 -38.32
N PRO A 13 119.61 2.79 -37.05
CA PRO A 13 118.63 1.83 -36.55
C PRO A 13 117.29 2.44 -36.10
N THR A 14 116.23 1.69 -36.42
CA THR A 14 115.01 1.49 -35.62
C THR A 14 114.16 2.68 -35.16
N SER A 15 112.88 2.66 -35.55
CA SER A 15 111.82 2.47 -34.55
C SER A 15 110.57 1.85 -35.20
N PHE A 16 110.18 0.66 -34.73
CA PHE A 16 108.89 0.06 -35.10
C PHE A 16 107.79 0.69 -34.23
N THR A 17 107.07 1.66 -34.76
CA THR A 17 105.79 2.09 -34.18
C THR A 17 104.67 1.23 -34.77
N PRO A 18 103.81 0.58 -33.96
CA PRO A 18 102.69 -0.19 -34.48
C PRO A 18 101.76 0.68 -35.32
N SER A 19 101.33 0.16 -36.48
CA SER A 19 100.38 0.84 -37.36
C SER A 19 99.05 1.06 -36.65
N GLY A 20 98.63 2.32 -36.52
CA GLY A 20 97.33 2.69 -35.96
C GLY A 20 96.14 2.20 -36.82
N PRO A 21 94.94 2.10 -36.23
CA PRO A 21 93.75 1.59 -36.92
C PRO A 21 93.29 2.51 -38.08
N PRO A 22 92.54 1.97 -39.05
CA PRO A 22 92.17 2.68 -40.29
C PRO A 22 91.24 3.89 -40.06
N PRO A 23 91.18 4.85 -41.01
CA PRO A 23 90.35 6.04 -40.90
C PRO A 23 88.85 5.73 -40.87
N TYR A 24 88.09 6.47 -40.05
CA TYR A 24 86.65 6.30 -39.91
C TYR A 24 85.89 6.72 -41.18
N GLY A 25 85.09 5.81 -41.73
CA GLY A 25 84.11 6.09 -42.77
C GLY A 25 82.80 6.66 -42.21
N ILE A 26 82.06 7.38 -43.05
CA ILE A 26 80.73 7.97 -42.74
C ILE A 26 79.74 6.84 -42.38
N PRO A 27 78.93 6.98 -41.32
CA PRO A 27 78.08 5.89 -40.84
C PRO A 27 76.89 5.62 -41.78
N PRO A 28 76.39 4.37 -41.88
CA PRO A 28 75.03 4.13 -42.32
C PRO A 28 74.08 4.75 -41.30
N PHE A 29 73.08 5.50 -41.77
CA PHE A 29 72.07 6.08 -40.89
C PHE A 29 71.35 4.97 -40.10
N PRO A 30 71.21 5.11 -38.76
CA PRO A 30 70.42 4.16 -37.99
C PRO A 30 68.95 4.22 -38.44
N PRO A 31 68.23 3.08 -38.42
CA PRO A 31 66.82 3.06 -38.82
C PRO A 31 66.00 3.99 -37.93
N MET A 32 65.19 4.85 -38.56
CA MET A 32 64.26 5.75 -37.87
C MET A 32 63.25 4.92 -37.07
N TYR A 33 63.46 4.87 -35.75
CA TYR A 33 62.58 4.17 -34.83
C TYR A 33 61.29 4.98 -34.65
N TYR A 34 60.27 4.69 -35.44
CA TYR A 34 58.93 5.21 -35.19
C TYR A 34 58.45 4.68 -33.83
N PRO A 35 58.03 5.54 -32.89
CA PRO A 35 57.41 5.08 -31.65
C PRO A 35 56.18 4.24 -31.98
N ALA A 36 56.03 3.10 -31.30
CA ALA A 36 54.81 2.31 -31.42
C ALA A 36 53.60 3.18 -31.04
N PRO A 37 52.47 3.11 -31.78
CA PRO A 37 51.30 3.91 -31.48
C PRO A 37 50.80 3.59 -30.05
N PRO A 38 50.31 4.60 -29.29
CA PRO A 38 49.88 4.40 -27.91
C PRO A 38 48.86 3.26 -27.77
N PRO A 39 48.95 2.43 -26.71
CA PRO A 39 47.96 1.38 -26.45
C PRO A 39 46.53 1.94 -26.41
N ARG A 40 45.59 1.23 -27.04
CA ARG A 40 44.17 1.59 -26.97
C ARG A 40 43.70 1.46 -25.52
N ARG A 41 42.92 2.45 -25.05
CA ARG A 41 42.30 2.42 -23.73
C ARG A 41 41.00 1.64 -23.81
N ASP A 42 41.04 0.39 -23.39
CA ASP A 42 39.86 -0.47 -23.34
C ASP A 42 39.00 -0.11 -22.13
N ASN A 43 37.94 0.67 -22.36
CA ASN A 43 37.00 1.15 -21.33
C ASN A 43 36.06 0.04 -20.80
N LEU A 44 36.47 -1.23 -20.87
CA LEU A 44 35.67 -2.41 -20.58
C LEU A 44 35.07 -2.39 -19.17
N ALA A 45 35.87 -1.99 -18.16
CA ALA A 45 35.40 -1.84 -16.79
C ALA A 45 34.29 -0.78 -16.64
N LEU A 46 34.43 0.37 -17.32
CA LEU A 46 33.43 1.43 -17.32
C LEU A 46 32.14 1.01 -18.06
N ILE A 47 32.27 0.26 -19.16
CA ILE A 47 31.12 -0.34 -19.87
C ILE A 47 30.38 -1.32 -18.96
N ILE A 48 31.10 -2.22 -18.26
CA ILE A 48 30.48 -3.14 -17.28
C ILE A 48 29.73 -2.37 -16.18
N VAL A 49 30.34 -1.35 -15.59
CA VAL A 49 29.71 -0.53 -14.54
C VAL A 49 28.42 0.13 -15.05
N ILE A 50 28.45 0.72 -16.26
CA ILE A 50 27.26 1.35 -16.86
C ILE A 50 26.17 0.30 -17.11
N VAL A 51 26.51 -0.86 -17.67
CA VAL A 51 25.53 -1.95 -17.93
C VAL A 51 24.90 -2.44 -16.63
N VAL A 52 25.70 -2.67 -15.58
CA VAL A 52 25.20 -3.09 -14.25
C VAL A 52 24.27 -2.04 -13.66
N VAL A 53 24.65 -0.76 -13.68
CA VAL A 53 23.80 0.34 -13.18
C VAL A 53 22.47 0.40 -13.95
N VAL A 54 22.50 0.31 -15.28
CA VAL A 54 21.28 0.32 -16.11
C VAL A 54 20.38 -0.88 -15.79
N VAL A 55 20.93 -2.09 -15.69
CA VAL A 55 20.14 -3.30 -15.37
C VAL A 55 19.50 -3.21 -13.99
N VAL A 56 20.22 -2.72 -12.97
CA VAL A 56 19.67 -2.50 -11.62
C VAL A 56 18.59 -1.42 -11.64
N LEU A 57 18.80 -0.32 -12.33
CA LEU A 57 17.83 0.78 -12.37
C LEU A 57 16.54 0.36 -13.10
N VAL A 58 16.65 -0.38 -14.20
CA VAL A 58 15.50 -0.96 -14.91
C VAL A 58 14.75 -1.97 -14.03
N SER A 59 15.44 -2.83 -13.29
CA SER A 59 14.77 -3.82 -12.43
C SER A 59 14.03 -3.17 -11.25
N VAL A 60 14.60 -2.11 -10.66
CA VAL A 60 13.93 -1.31 -9.61
C VAL A 60 12.67 -0.62 -10.16
N VAL A 61 12.74 -0.03 -11.36
CA VAL A 61 11.58 0.61 -12.01
C VAL A 61 10.48 -0.41 -12.31
N ILE A 62 10.82 -1.58 -12.87
CA ILE A 62 9.85 -2.65 -13.13
C ILE A 62 9.22 -3.15 -11.82
N SER A 63 10.01 -3.33 -10.77
CA SER A 63 9.52 -3.75 -9.45
C SER A 63 8.56 -2.73 -8.83
N ALA A 64 8.85 -1.44 -8.94
CA ALA A 64 7.97 -0.37 -8.45
C ALA A 64 6.64 -0.33 -9.22
N ILE A 65 6.69 -0.47 -10.55
CA ILE A 65 5.49 -0.54 -11.41
C ILE A 65 4.64 -1.77 -11.03
N LEU A 66 5.26 -2.94 -10.89
CA LEU A 66 4.57 -4.17 -10.50
C LEU A 66 3.96 -4.05 -9.09
N TYR A 67 4.69 -3.47 -8.14
CA TYR A 67 4.18 -3.20 -6.79
C TYR A 67 2.93 -2.32 -6.82
N ILE A 68 2.93 -1.23 -7.58
CA ILE A 68 1.76 -0.35 -7.72
C ILE A 68 0.57 -1.14 -8.28
N PHE A 69 0.75 -1.88 -9.38
CA PHE A 69 -0.35 -2.68 -9.97
C PHE A 69 -0.87 -3.78 -9.04
N VAL A 70 -0.01 -4.46 -8.29
CA VAL A 70 -0.42 -5.51 -7.33
C VAL A 70 -1.08 -4.89 -6.09
N SER A 71 -0.57 -3.77 -5.58
CA SER A 71 -1.14 -3.08 -4.42
C SER A 71 -2.56 -2.57 -4.67
N GLY A 72 -2.87 -2.15 -5.91
CA GLY A 72 -4.23 -1.77 -6.31
C GLY A 72 -5.22 -2.93 -6.44
N LEU A 73 -4.72 -4.18 -6.55
CA LEU A 73 -5.55 -5.39 -6.56
C LEU A 73 -5.87 -5.90 -5.14
N ILE A 74 -5.00 -5.62 -4.17
CA ILE A 74 -5.20 -5.97 -2.76
C ILE A 74 -6.04 -4.88 -2.09
N SER A 75 -7.32 -4.80 -2.45
CA SER A 75 -8.28 -4.09 -1.61
C SER A 75 -8.28 -4.73 -0.21
N PRO A 76 -8.20 -3.95 0.88
CA PRO A 76 -8.40 -4.51 2.21
C PRO A 76 -9.80 -5.15 2.28
N PRO A 77 -9.99 -6.24 3.03
CA PRO A 77 -11.31 -6.81 3.24
C PRO A 77 -12.23 -5.71 3.78
N VAL A 78 -13.24 -5.32 3.01
CA VAL A 78 -14.28 -4.40 3.49
C VAL A 78 -14.91 -5.09 4.70
N PRO A 79 -14.92 -4.47 5.89
CA PRO A 79 -15.54 -5.07 7.06
C PRO A 79 -16.97 -5.48 6.71
N PRO A 80 -17.41 -6.71 7.04
CA PRO A 80 -18.80 -7.08 6.81
C PRO A 80 -19.68 -6.07 7.56
N ARG A 81 -20.65 -5.49 6.83
CA ARG A 81 -21.63 -4.55 7.39
C ARG A 81 -22.27 -5.21 8.62
N PRO A 82 -22.56 -4.44 9.69
CA PRO A 82 -23.43 -4.93 10.74
C PRO A 82 -24.71 -5.49 10.13
N LEU A 83 -25.13 -6.66 10.61
CA LEU A 83 -26.43 -7.24 10.31
C LEU A 83 -27.14 -7.37 11.65
N VAL A 84 -28.39 -6.92 11.70
CA VAL A 84 -29.30 -7.07 12.84
C VAL A 84 -30.56 -7.73 12.31
N VAL A 85 -31.01 -8.77 13.01
CA VAL A 85 -32.22 -9.53 12.68
C VAL A 85 -33.19 -9.42 13.85
N PHE A 86 -34.31 -8.74 13.62
CA PHE A 86 -35.42 -8.70 14.56
C PHE A 86 -36.23 -10.00 14.53
N GLY A 87 -36.78 -10.37 15.68
CA GLY A 87 -37.77 -11.43 15.79
C GLY A 87 -39.19 -10.93 15.50
N LEU A 88 -40.17 -11.79 15.81
CA LEU A 88 -41.58 -11.45 15.70
C LEU A 88 -41.95 -10.34 16.69
N VAL A 89 -42.82 -9.41 16.28
CA VAL A 89 -43.31 -8.34 17.13
C VAL A 89 -44.37 -8.88 18.09
N GLU A 90 -44.08 -8.85 19.39
CA GLU A 90 -44.97 -9.32 20.44
C GLU A 90 -45.80 -8.15 21.00
N MET A 91 -47.13 -8.25 20.88
CA MET A 91 -48.05 -7.24 21.39
C MET A 91 -48.47 -7.55 22.84
N THR A 92 -47.87 -6.88 23.81
CA THR A 92 -48.14 -7.07 25.24
C THR A 92 -48.65 -5.79 25.91
N GLY A 93 -49.84 -5.84 26.50
CA GLY A 93 -50.47 -4.69 27.17
C GLY A 93 -50.66 -3.49 26.23
N GLY A 94 -50.95 -3.75 24.94
CA GLY A 94 -51.08 -2.73 23.90
C GLY A 94 -49.77 -2.08 23.44
N ASN A 95 -48.61 -2.62 23.84
CA ASN A 95 -47.28 -2.15 23.41
C ASN A 95 -46.62 -3.22 22.54
N ALA A 96 -45.77 -2.79 21.61
CA ALA A 96 -44.97 -3.70 20.80
C ALA A 96 -43.61 -3.96 21.48
N SER A 97 -43.24 -5.23 21.61
CA SER A 97 -41.89 -5.67 21.99
C SER A 97 -41.26 -6.38 20.78
N ILE A 98 -40.01 -6.01 20.47
CA ILE A 98 -39.29 -6.42 19.28
C ILE A 98 -37.96 -7.01 19.75
N PRO A 99 -37.83 -8.35 19.88
CA PRO A 99 -36.59 -8.97 20.30
C PRO A 99 -35.54 -8.92 19.18
N VAL A 100 -34.27 -8.80 19.55
CA VAL A 100 -33.12 -8.88 18.65
C VAL A 100 -32.61 -10.32 18.68
N VAL A 101 -32.93 -11.07 17.62
CA VAL A 101 -32.68 -12.52 17.56
C VAL A 101 -31.24 -12.83 17.16
N SER A 102 -30.62 -11.98 16.33
CA SER A 102 -29.24 -12.16 15.90
C SER A 102 -28.61 -10.83 15.49
N THR A 103 -27.32 -10.68 15.80
CA THR A 103 -26.45 -9.63 15.30
C THR A 103 -25.18 -10.26 14.72
N SER A 104 -24.53 -9.63 13.73
CA SER A 104 -23.23 -10.11 13.23
C SER A 104 -22.04 -9.74 14.13
N ARG A 105 -22.25 -8.75 15.01
CA ARG A 105 -21.37 -8.33 16.10
C ARG A 105 -22.16 -7.42 17.05
N GLU A 106 -21.66 -7.22 18.25
CA GLU A 106 -22.11 -6.17 19.16
C GLU A 106 -21.89 -4.77 18.55
N ILE A 107 -22.81 -3.85 18.82
CA ILE A 107 -22.81 -2.50 18.23
C ILE A 107 -22.85 -1.44 19.34
N ASP A 108 -21.92 -0.46 19.27
CA ASP A 108 -21.94 0.68 20.18
C ASP A 108 -23.23 1.52 19.97
N PRO A 109 -24.05 1.75 21.02
CA PRO A 109 -25.32 2.45 20.88
C PRO A 109 -25.18 3.90 20.42
N SER A 110 -24.03 4.55 20.65
CA SER A 110 -23.78 5.92 20.14
C SER A 110 -23.68 5.99 18.61
N SER A 111 -23.38 4.86 17.95
CA SER A 111 -23.34 4.75 16.48
C SER A 111 -24.72 4.48 15.85
N LEU A 112 -25.73 4.19 16.67
CA LEU A 112 -27.07 3.78 16.25
C LEU A 112 -28.06 4.96 16.31
N GLN A 113 -28.95 4.99 15.32
CA GLN A 113 -30.20 5.75 15.38
C GLN A 113 -31.39 4.80 15.30
N VAL A 114 -32.45 5.14 16.03
CA VAL A 114 -33.76 4.51 15.89
C VAL A 114 -34.70 5.47 15.17
N ARG A 115 -35.34 4.98 14.12
CA ARG A 115 -36.41 5.65 13.38
C ARG A 115 -37.72 4.93 13.66
N LEU A 116 -38.77 5.70 13.89
CA LEU A 116 -40.11 5.17 14.10
C LEU A 116 -41.07 5.90 13.15
N MET A 117 -41.84 5.12 12.40
CA MET A 117 -42.88 5.58 11.50
C MET A 117 -44.24 5.05 11.95
N ALA A 118 -45.27 5.83 11.73
CA ALA A 118 -46.67 5.43 11.87
C ALA A 118 -47.44 5.98 10.65
N ASN A 119 -48.21 5.12 9.99
CA ASN A 119 -48.97 5.43 8.78
C ASN A 119 -48.13 6.17 7.70
N GLY A 120 -46.88 5.72 7.51
CA GLY A 120 -45.98 6.26 6.49
C GLY A 120 -45.23 7.56 6.85
N SER A 121 -45.42 8.13 8.05
CA SER A 121 -44.69 9.32 8.50
C SER A 121 -44.01 9.11 9.85
N GLY A 122 -42.83 9.68 10.05
CA GLY A 122 -41.99 9.38 11.21
C GLY A 122 -40.83 10.32 11.44
N SER A 123 -40.04 10.01 12.45
CA SER A 123 -38.80 10.72 12.80
C SER A 123 -37.74 9.74 13.29
N SER A 124 -36.48 10.18 13.34
CA SER A 124 -35.38 9.44 13.96
C SER A 124 -34.71 10.23 15.07
N LYS A 125 -34.05 9.51 15.99
CA LYS A 125 -33.12 10.04 16.99
C LYS A 125 -32.01 9.02 17.23
N SER A 126 -30.91 9.47 17.84
CA SER A 126 -29.91 8.58 18.43
C SER A 126 -30.57 7.54 19.33
N MET A 127 -29.97 6.35 19.39
CA MET A 127 -30.35 5.31 20.33
C MET A 127 -30.40 5.86 21.77
N PRO A 128 -31.40 5.48 22.60
CA PRO A 128 -31.33 5.76 24.02
C PRO A 128 -30.12 5.05 24.68
N PRO A 129 -29.72 5.42 25.90
CA PRO A 129 -28.77 4.62 26.68
C PRO A 129 -29.36 3.24 27.05
N PRO A 130 -28.55 2.28 27.53
CA PRO A 130 -29.02 0.97 27.97
C PRO A 130 -30.12 1.09 29.01
N ASN A 131 -31.19 0.32 28.86
CA ASN A 131 -32.40 0.39 29.70
C ASN A 131 -33.08 1.79 29.73
N GLY A 132 -32.76 2.66 28.76
CA GLY A 132 -33.31 4.00 28.59
C GLY A 132 -34.45 4.09 27.59
N SER A 133 -34.90 5.32 27.29
CA SER A 133 -35.92 5.56 26.26
C SER A 133 -35.81 6.91 25.58
N VAL A 134 -36.39 6.99 24.38
CA VAL A 134 -36.42 8.19 23.54
C VAL A 134 -37.85 8.45 23.02
N VAL A 135 -38.24 9.72 22.99
CA VAL A 135 -39.55 10.16 22.49
C VAL A 135 -39.44 10.64 21.05
N LEU A 136 -40.31 10.13 20.18
CA LEU A 136 -40.31 10.28 18.72
C LEU A 136 -41.73 10.63 18.23
N PRO A 137 -41.93 11.75 17.52
CA PRO A 137 -43.18 11.99 16.78
C PRO A 137 -43.26 11.13 15.52
N ALA A 138 -44.41 10.48 15.28
CA ALA A 138 -44.69 9.69 14.08
C ALA A 138 -46.20 9.57 13.85
N GLY A 139 -46.68 9.68 12.60
CA GLY A 139 -48.12 9.55 12.28
C GLY A 139 -49.03 10.60 12.94
N GLY A 140 -48.48 11.71 13.44
CA GLY A 140 -49.19 12.67 14.29
C GLY A 140 -49.26 12.29 15.78
N TYR A 141 -48.74 11.12 16.16
CA TYR A 141 -48.66 10.64 17.54
C TYR A 141 -47.31 11.01 18.17
N THR A 142 -47.32 11.16 19.50
CA THR A 142 -46.09 11.19 20.32
C THR A 142 -45.84 9.79 20.87
N LEU A 143 -44.83 9.12 20.34
CA LEU A 143 -44.49 7.74 20.69
C LEU A 143 -43.18 7.68 21.48
N ARG A 144 -42.89 6.55 22.10
CA ARG A 144 -41.65 6.31 22.84
C ARG A 144 -41.10 4.93 22.56
N VAL A 145 -39.82 4.87 22.22
CA VAL A 145 -39.04 3.63 22.09
C VAL A 145 -38.13 3.49 23.31
N PHE A 146 -38.11 2.30 23.89
CA PHE A 146 -37.17 1.86 24.90
C PHE A 146 -36.16 0.91 24.27
N TRP A 147 -34.91 0.95 24.73
CA TRP A 147 -33.99 -0.16 24.60
C TRP A 147 -33.97 -0.92 25.92
N LEU A 148 -34.20 -2.22 25.85
CA LEU A 148 -34.10 -3.16 26.96
C LEU A 148 -32.80 -3.92 26.75
N ASP A 149 -31.79 -3.57 27.54
CA ASP A 149 -30.50 -4.26 27.62
C ASP A 149 -30.72 -5.43 28.57
N GLN A 150 -30.96 -6.62 28.01
CA GLN A 150 -31.46 -7.78 28.77
C GLN A 150 -30.33 -8.67 29.30
N ASP A 151 -29.19 -8.72 28.61
CA ASP A 151 -28.01 -9.45 29.06
C ASP A 151 -27.08 -8.60 29.95
N ASN A 152 -27.32 -7.28 30.02
CA ASN A 152 -26.60 -6.27 30.80
C ASN A 152 -25.17 -6.02 30.30
N ASN A 153 -24.92 -6.19 29.00
CA ASN A 153 -23.62 -5.99 28.37
C ASN A 153 -23.33 -4.51 27.98
N GLN A 154 -24.34 -3.63 28.04
CA GLN A 154 -24.31 -2.20 27.69
C GLN A 154 -24.03 -1.85 26.20
N VAL A 155 -24.09 -2.83 25.30
CA VAL A 155 -23.92 -2.69 23.84
C VAL A 155 -25.13 -3.30 23.13
N PHE A 156 -25.49 -2.78 21.96
CA PHE A 156 -26.70 -3.26 21.29
C PHE A 156 -26.45 -4.59 20.58
N GLY A 157 -27.15 -5.63 21.04
CA GLY A 157 -26.76 -7.02 20.80
C GLY A 157 -27.88 -8.01 20.52
N ALA A 158 -27.50 -9.27 20.31
CA ALA A 158 -28.44 -10.38 20.25
C ALA A 158 -28.84 -10.78 21.67
N GLY A 159 -30.15 -10.85 21.95
CA GLY A 159 -30.69 -11.01 23.31
C GLY A 159 -31.32 -9.74 23.87
N ASP A 160 -31.07 -8.59 23.25
CA ASP A 160 -31.77 -7.33 23.56
C ASP A 160 -33.21 -7.29 23.03
N ALA A 161 -33.97 -6.29 23.48
CA ALA A 161 -35.23 -5.95 22.86
C ALA A 161 -35.44 -4.43 22.72
N LEU A 162 -36.15 -4.04 21.67
CA LEU A 162 -36.75 -2.71 21.54
C LEU A 162 -38.22 -2.77 21.94
N ARG A 163 -38.70 -1.82 22.74
CA ARG A 163 -40.12 -1.75 23.11
C ARG A 163 -40.73 -0.41 22.72
N VAL A 164 -41.82 -0.44 21.97
CA VAL A 164 -42.51 0.75 21.44
C VAL A 164 -43.86 0.94 22.14
N THR A 165 -44.10 2.17 22.60
CA THR A 165 -45.28 2.56 23.39
C THR A 165 -45.87 3.87 22.84
N GLY A 166 -47.14 4.14 23.14
CA GLY A 166 -47.79 5.43 22.92
C GLY A 166 -47.35 6.50 23.93
N ASN A 167 -46.03 6.63 24.14
CA ASN A 167 -45.40 7.44 25.18
C ASN A 167 -45.95 7.15 26.60
N LEU A 168 -45.60 5.97 27.12
CA LEU A 168 -46.04 5.44 28.43
C LEU A 168 -47.53 5.02 28.48
N ALA A 169 -48.26 5.13 27.36
CA ALA A 169 -49.58 4.55 27.15
C ALA A 169 -49.53 3.43 26.09
N PRO A 170 -50.60 2.63 25.90
CA PRO A 170 -50.74 1.74 24.76
C PRO A 170 -50.53 2.45 23.41
N LEU A 171 -50.12 1.69 22.40
CA LEU A 171 -50.03 2.19 21.02
C LEU A 171 -51.44 2.52 20.47
N PRO A 172 -51.55 3.54 19.60
CA PRO A 172 -52.76 3.77 18.80
C PRO A 172 -53.23 2.50 18.08
N ALA A 173 -54.53 2.21 18.14
CA ALA A 173 -55.19 1.12 17.41
C ALA A 173 -55.21 1.37 15.89
N SER A 174 -55.46 0.32 15.09
CA SER A 174 -55.61 0.39 13.63
C SER A 174 -54.51 1.17 12.91
N THR A 175 -53.27 1.11 13.40
CA THR A 175 -52.15 1.93 12.92
C THR A 175 -51.01 1.02 12.48
N THR A 176 -50.48 1.25 11.28
CA THR A 176 -49.30 0.53 10.77
C THR A 176 -48.04 1.27 11.17
N PHE A 177 -47.15 0.56 11.85
CA PHE A 177 -45.86 1.04 12.31
C PHE A 177 -44.70 0.39 11.54
N ALA A 178 -43.62 1.13 11.40
CA ALA A 178 -42.31 0.62 11.01
C ALA A 178 -41.28 1.15 12.01
N LEU A 179 -40.42 0.27 12.52
CA LEU A 179 -39.25 0.65 13.29
C LEU A 179 -38.01 0.27 12.49
N ASP A 180 -37.14 1.25 12.29
CA ASP A 180 -35.84 1.03 11.68
C ASP A 180 -34.73 1.30 12.68
N LEU A 181 -33.71 0.46 12.62
CA LEU A 181 -32.44 0.65 13.27
C LEU A 181 -31.38 0.96 12.20
N LEU A 182 -30.71 2.09 12.38
CA LEU A 182 -29.89 2.75 11.37
C LEU A 182 -28.45 2.94 11.88
N THR A 183 -27.49 2.64 11.03
CA THR A 183 -26.11 3.15 11.12
C THR A 183 -25.70 3.77 9.78
N THR A 184 -24.45 4.22 9.66
CA THR A 184 -23.85 4.58 8.36
C THR A 184 -23.73 3.42 7.37
N GLU A 185 -23.80 2.17 7.85
CA GLU A 185 -23.49 0.96 7.06
C GLU A 185 -24.66 -0.03 6.94
N MET A 186 -25.66 0.07 7.82
CA MET A 186 -26.75 -0.89 8.01
C MET A 186 -28.11 -0.19 8.16
N LEU A 187 -29.14 -0.82 7.57
CA LEU A 187 -30.55 -0.65 7.89
C LEU A 187 -31.09 -2.01 8.33
N ALA A 188 -31.76 -2.08 9.47
CA ALA A 188 -32.64 -3.20 9.85
C ALA A 188 -34.04 -2.65 10.11
N GLU A 189 -35.08 -3.30 9.58
CA GLU A 189 -36.47 -2.82 9.63
C GLU A 189 -37.39 -3.91 10.18
N VAL A 190 -38.40 -3.52 10.94
CA VAL A 190 -39.54 -4.37 11.30
C VAL A 190 -40.84 -3.58 11.20
N THR A 191 -41.89 -4.21 10.68
CA THR A 191 -43.22 -3.61 10.50
C THR A 191 -44.29 -4.40 11.23
N TRP A 192 -45.30 -3.71 11.76
CA TRP A 192 -46.46 -4.33 12.39
C TRP A 192 -47.69 -3.41 12.32
N THR A 193 -48.88 -3.96 12.53
CA THR A 193 -50.12 -3.19 12.61
C THR A 193 -50.83 -3.51 13.91
N THR A 194 -51.31 -2.49 14.60
CA THR A 194 -52.16 -2.63 15.80
C THR A 194 -53.60 -2.96 15.40
N GLN A 195 -54.25 -3.80 16.22
CA GLN A 195 -55.70 -4.04 16.17
C GLN A 195 -56.46 -2.90 16.87
#